data_AF-A0A929Z124-F1
#
_entry.id   AF-A0A929Z124-F1
#
_cell.length_a   1.000
_cell.length_b   1.000
_cell.length_c   1.000
_cell.angle_alpha   90.00
_cell.angle_beta   90.00
_cell.angle_gamma   90.00
#
_symmetry.space_group_name_H-M   'P 1'
#
loop_
_entity.id
_entity.type
_entity.pdbx_description
1 polymer ?
#
loop_
_entity_poly.entity_id
_entity_poly.type
_entity_poly.pdbx_seq_one_letter_code
_entity_poly.pdbx_strand_id
1 'polypeptide(L)'
;MKNLLTAVMITLFCLGGIVVSSCTNDDDYIRNLKFSVDKLELSPTATFKVTIENGTAPFTAKSVNDGTVSVKVDGNVLTITGEKVGRTSIIVSDANKLSGTLPVKVTMPLLFSKHEVKVAVGKEEAFQVKTGLPPYEVRVQDKGIASVTVRDNVVIVKGIKAGMTFLTVTDRENNSNHIAVIVR
;
A
#
# COMPACT_ATOMS: atom_id res chain seq x y z
N MET A 1 48.31 17.64 65.86
CA MET A 1 49.30 18.75 65.74
C MET A 1 48.96 19.47 64.44
N LYS A 2 48.16 20.53 64.50
CA LYS A 2 48.57 21.93 64.73
C LYS A 2 49.30 22.52 63.52
N ASN A 3 48.59 23.44 62.86
CA ASN A 3 49.05 24.71 62.26
C ASN A 3 49.47 24.59 60.77
N LEU A 4 49.28 25.57 59.89
CA LEU A 4 48.90 26.99 59.98
C LEU A 4 48.56 27.42 58.51
N LEU A 5 47.39 27.95 58.19
CA LEU A 5 47.16 29.39 57.99
C LEU A 5 48.17 30.07 57.02
N THR A 6 47.72 30.47 55.82
CA THR A 6 47.61 31.90 55.47
C THR A 6 46.67 32.09 54.28
N ALA A 7 45.74 33.03 54.43
CA ALA A 7 44.79 33.50 53.44
C ALA A 7 45.42 34.57 52.54
N VAL A 8 44.92 34.69 51.30
CA VAL A 8 44.79 36.00 50.64
C VAL A 8 43.42 36.07 49.96
N MET A 9 42.66 37.06 50.40
CA MET A 9 41.32 37.46 50.02
C MET A 9 41.32 38.30 48.72
N ILE A 10 40.22 38.17 47.98
CA ILE A 10 39.48 39.22 47.25
C ILE A 10 40.17 39.92 46.06
N THR A 11 39.58 39.73 44.88
CA THR A 11 38.97 40.78 44.01
C THR A 11 38.70 40.14 42.63
N LEU A 12 37.71 40.49 41.82
CA LEU A 12 36.42 41.18 41.91
C LEU A 12 35.86 41.00 40.48
N PHE A 13 34.61 40.55 40.36
CA PHE A 13 33.70 40.66 39.21
C PHE A 13 34.28 41.01 37.82
N CYS A 14 34.12 40.11 36.86
CA CYS A 14 33.46 40.46 35.60
C CYS A 14 32.97 39.21 34.88
N LEU A 15 31.69 39.27 34.51
CA LEU A 15 30.94 38.25 33.80
C LEU A 15 31.59 37.95 32.44
N GLY A 16 32.14 36.75 32.31
CA GLY A 16 32.49 36.14 31.04
C GLY A 16 31.83 34.77 31.00
N GLY A 17 30.57 34.74 30.57
CA GLY A 17 29.85 33.49 30.38
C GLY A 17 30.63 32.59 29.43
N ILE A 18 31.09 31.44 29.94
CA ILE A 18 31.53 30.34 29.09
C ILE A 18 30.24 29.81 28.45
N VAL A 19 29.93 30.33 27.26
CA VAL A 19 28.96 29.70 26.37
C VAL A 19 29.59 28.39 25.92
N VAL A 20 29.27 27.32 26.65
CA VAL A 20 29.29 25.98 26.05
C VAL A 20 28.24 25.98 24.95
N SER A 21 28.64 26.39 23.73
CA SER A 21 27.89 26.07 22.52
C SER A 21 28.07 24.58 22.22
N SER A 22 27.58 23.76 23.15
CA SER A 22 27.28 22.35 22.92
C SER A 22 25.85 22.29 22.42
N CYS A 23 25.65 22.76 21.19
CA CYS A 23 24.48 22.45 20.40
C CYS A 23 24.94 22.06 19.00
N THR A 24 25.72 20.97 18.91
CA THR A 24 25.54 20.09 17.77
C THR A 24 24.21 19.38 18.02
N ASN A 25 23.13 20.01 17.55
CA ASN A 25 21.90 19.27 17.33
C ASN A 25 22.22 18.32 16.19
N ASP A 26 22.84 17.20 16.53
CA ASP A 26 22.82 15.99 15.72
C ASP A 26 21.39 15.46 15.80
N ASP A 27 20.48 16.20 15.17
CA ASP A 27 19.24 15.63 14.69
C ASP A 27 19.69 14.65 13.62
N ASP A 28 19.77 13.37 13.99
CA ASP A 28 19.87 12.24 13.07
C ASP A 28 18.64 12.26 12.16
N TYR A 29 18.65 13.18 11.19
CA TYR A 29 17.74 13.18 10.07
C TYR A 29 18.15 11.96 9.26
N ILE A 30 17.52 10.81 9.56
CA ILE A 30 17.63 9.62 8.73
C ILE A 30 17.14 10.03 7.35
N ARG A 31 18.07 10.43 6.49
CA ARG A 31 17.80 10.82 5.11
C ARG A 31 17.40 9.52 4.41
N ASN A 32 16.13 9.24 4.24
CA ASN A 32 15.74 8.15 3.35
C ASN A 32 15.75 8.64 1.90
N LEU A 33 15.90 7.69 0.97
CA LEU A 33 15.64 8.00 -0.44
C LEU A 33 14.15 8.37 -0.59
N LYS A 34 13.89 9.40 -1.39
CA LYS A 34 12.59 9.91 -1.79
C LYS A 34 12.32 9.48 -3.22
N PHE A 35 11.06 9.21 -3.48
CA PHE A 35 10.58 8.73 -4.76
C PHE A 35 9.48 9.65 -5.24
N SER A 36 9.29 9.73 -6.56
CA SER A 36 8.22 10.54 -7.17
C SER A 36 6.80 10.13 -6.77
N VAL A 37 6.65 9.01 -6.04
CA VAL A 37 5.39 8.53 -5.46
C VAL A 37 5.68 7.88 -4.09
N ASP A 38 4.77 8.05 -3.12
CA ASP A 38 4.91 7.41 -1.80
C ASP A 38 4.54 5.92 -1.81
N LYS A 39 3.68 5.51 -2.74
CA LYS A 39 3.25 4.14 -2.97
C LYS A 39 2.88 3.93 -4.43
N LEU A 40 2.96 2.69 -4.89
CA LEU A 40 2.58 2.33 -6.25
C LEU A 40 1.49 1.26 -6.26
N GLU A 41 0.42 1.49 -7.03
CA GLU A 41 -0.59 0.48 -7.33
C GLU A 41 -0.65 0.28 -8.84
N LEU A 42 -0.57 -0.96 -9.30
CA LEU A 42 -0.56 -1.32 -10.73
C LEU A 42 -1.21 -2.67 -10.98
N SER A 43 -1.51 -2.97 -12.25
CA SER A 43 -2.03 -4.28 -12.66
C SER A 43 -0.93 -5.22 -13.13
N PRO A 44 -1.17 -6.54 -13.16
CA PRO A 44 -0.25 -7.48 -13.81
C PRO A 44 0.07 -7.05 -15.24
N THR A 45 1.32 -7.25 -15.67
CA THR A 45 1.92 -6.83 -16.94
C THR A 45 2.06 -5.32 -17.17
N ALA A 46 1.39 -4.48 -16.36
CA ALA A 46 1.56 -3.04 -16.45
C ALA A 46 2.95 -2.64 -15.97
N THR A 47 3.50 -1.58 -16.58
CA THR A 47 4.80 -1.01 -16.20
C THR A 47 4.63 0.44 -15.79
N PHE A 48 5.34 0.85 -14.75
CA PHE A 48 5.32 2.21 -14.23
C PHE A 48 6.75 2.70 -13.99
N LYS A 49 7.01 3.99 -14.26
CA LYS A 49 8.31 4.61 -14.01
C LYS A 49 8.25 5.45 -12.74
N VAL A 50 9.21 5.24 -11.84
CA VAL A 50 9.37 6.01 -10.60
C VAL A 50 10.75 6.64 -10.60
N THR A 51 10.83 7.92 -10.30
CA THR A 51 12.12 8.65 -10.22
C THR A 51 12.59 8.68 -8.77
N ILE A 52 13.89 8.44 -8.57
CA ILE A 52 14.58 8.65 -7.29
C ILE A 52 14.98 10.14 -7.23
N GLU A 53 14.50 10.85 -6.22
CA GLU A 53 14.55 12.32 -6.16
C GLU A 53 15.77 12.87 -5.39
N ASN A 54 16.45 12.03 -4.61
CA ASN A 54 17.65 12.37 -3.86
C ASN A 54 18.60 11.17 -3.74
N GLY A 55 19.79 11.39 -3.14
CA GLY A 55 20.83 10.38 -3.00
C GLY A 55 21.86 10.44 -4.13
N THR A 56 22.82 9.51 -4.08
CA THR A 56 23.98 9.52 -4.97
C THR A 56 24.07 8.23 -5.79
N ALA A 57 24.08 8.36 -7.12
CA ALA A 57 24.27 7.24 -8.04
C ALA A 57 25.65 6.54 -7.85
N PRO A 58 25.79 5.25 -8.20
CA PRO A 58 24.76 4.38 -8.78
C PRO A 58 23.70 3.95 -7.78
N PHE A 59 22.48 3.76 -8.28
CA PHE A 59 21.37 3.21 -7.51
C PHE A 59 21.19 1.72 -7.80
N THR A 60 20.78 0.97 -6.79
CA THR A 60 20.38 -0.44 -6.90
C THR A 60 18.98 -0.59 -6.33
N ALA A 61 18.20 -1.51 -6.88
CA ALA A 61 16.84 -1.78 -6.42
C ALA A 61 16.54 -3.27 -6.46
N LYS A 62 15.79 -3.76 -5.48
CA LYS A 62 15.32 -5.14 -5.41
C LYS A 62 13.90 -5.20 -4.85
N SER A 63 13.05 -6.04 -5.42
CA SER A 63 11.76 -6.36 -4.80
C SER A 63 11.96 -7.31 -3.63
N VAL A 64 11.23 -7.10 -2.53
CA VAL A 64 11.18 -8.06 -1.42
C VAL A 64 10.58 -9.39 -1.88
N ASN A 65 9.66 -9.35 -2.85
CA ASN A 65 9.07 -10.51 -3.50
C ASN A 65 9.10 -10.33 -5.03
N ASP A 66 10.11 -10.93 -5.65
CA ASP A 66 10.33 -10.87 -7.11
C ASP A 66 9.22 -11.56 -7.91
N GLY A 67 8.39 -12.40 -7.27
CA GLY A 67 7.21 -13.00 -7.90
C GLY A 67 6.02 -12.05 -8.02
N THR A 68 6.01 -10.95 -7.26
CA THR A 68 4.91 -9.96 -7.28
C THR A 68 5.21 -8.83 -8.26
N VAL A 69 6.44 -8.29 -8.23
CA VAL A 69 6.90 -7.24 -9.16
C VAL A 69 8.36 -7.46 -9.54
N SER A 70 8.73 -7.04 -10.74
CA SER A 70 10.11 -6.92 -11.18
C SER A 70 10.51 -5.43 -11.26
N VAL A 71 11.80 -5.14 -11.04
CA VAL A 71 12.34 -3.77 -11.09
C VAL A 71 13.63 -3.71 -11.89
N LYS A 72 13.75 -2.71 -12.75
CA LYS A 72 14.99 -2.35 -13.46
C LYS A 72 15.38 -0.92 -13.10
N VAL A 73 16.69 -0.68 -12.99
CA VAL A 73 17.24 0.64 -12.69
C VAL A 73 17.99 1.16 -13.91
N ASP A 74 17.67 2.38 -14.34
CA ASP A 74 18.40 3.12 -15.38
C ASP A 74 18.64 4.55 -14.90
N GLY A 75 19.90 4.88 -14.57
CA GLY A 75 20.24 6.11 -13.87
C GLY A 75 19.49 6.23 -12.55
N ASN A 76 18.68 7.28 -12.39
CA ASN A 76 17.81 7.49 -11.22
C ASN A 76 16.35 7.08 -11.48
N VAL A 77 16.04 6.36 -12.55
CA VAL A 77 14.69 5.92 -12.90
C VAL A 77 14.54 4.43 -12.65
N LEU A 78 13.53 4.08 -11.86
CA LEU A 78 13.06 2.72 -11.65
C LEU A 78 11.97 2.42 -12.68
N THR A 79 12.11 1.34 -13.43
CA THR A 79 11.03 0.77 -14.24
C THR A 79 10.50 -0.46 -13.50
N ILE A 80 9.25 -0.39 -13.05
CA ILE A 80 8.61 -1.40 -12.20
C ILE A 80 7.51 -2.07 -13.01
N THR A 81 7.53 -3.39 -13.12
CA THR A 81 6.53 -4.19 -13.83
C THR A 81 5.77 -5.07 -12.84
N GLY A 82 4.44 -5.04 -12.91
CA GLY A 82 3.58 -5.92 -12.11
C GLY A 82 3.59 -7.33 -12.69
N GLU A 83 3.80 -8.35 -11.85
CA GLU A 83 3.86 -9.75 -12.31
C GLU A 83 2.65 -10.53 -11.78
N LYS A 84 2.49 -10.59 -10.45
CA LYS A 84 1.44 -11.33 -9.77
C LYS A 84 0.72 -10.45 -8.76
N VAL A 85 -0.59 -10.66 -8.63
CA VAL A 85 -1.40 -9.99 -7.60
C VAL A 85 -0.81 -10.24 -6.21
N GLY A 86 -0.68 -9.17 -5.43
CA GLY A 86 -0.13 -9.22 -4.09
C GLY A 86 0.41 -7.87 -3.63
N ARG A 87 0.93 -7.86 -2.41
CA ARG A 87 1.65 -6.72 -1.81
C ARG A 87 3.12 -7.07 -1.67
N THR A 88 3.98 -6.10 -1.94
CA THR A 88 5.43 -6.19 -1.76
C THR A 88 5.99 -4.78 -1.55
N SER A 89 7.29 -4.68 -1.35
CA SER A 89 8.00 -3.40 -1.39
C SER A 89 9.23 -3.54 -2.27
N ILE A 90 9.69 -2.43 -2.83
CA ILE A 90 10.98 -2.31 -3.50
C ILE A 90 11.91 -1.57 -2.55
N ILE A 91 13.05 -2.18 -2.26
CA ILE A 91 14.13 -1.56 -1.49
C ILE A 91 15.14 -1.00 -2.48
N VAL A 92 15.45 0.28 -2.35
CA VAL A 92 16.41 1.00 -3.18
C VAL A 92 17.57 1.44 -2.30
N SER A 93 18.79 1.28 -2.76
CA SER A 93 20.01 1.76 -2.10
C SER A 93 20.87 2.57 -3.05
N ASP A 94 21.48 3.64 -2.53
CA ASP A 94 22.41 4.50 -3.26
C ASP A 94 23.88 4.11 -2.99
N ALA A 95 24.83 4.82 -3.63
CA ALA A 95 26.26 4.58 -3.48
C ALA A 95 26.80 4.79 -2.05
N ASN A 96 26.11 5.62 -1.26
CA ASN A 96 26.46 5.94 0.12
C ASN A 96 25.72 5.04 1.13
N LYS A 97 25.05 3.99 0.66
CA LYS A 97 24.23 3.05 1.46
C LYS A 97 22.99 3.68 2.07
N LEU A 98 22.58 4.85 1.57
CA LEU A 98 21.28 5.42 1.88
C LEU A 98 20.20 4.52 1.29
N SER A 99 19.16 4.22 2.05
CA SER A 99 18.09 3.33 1.59
C SER A 99 16.73 4.01 1.62
N GLY A 100 15.84 3.56 0.74
CA GLY A 100 14.42 3.91 0.75
C GLY A 100 13.58 2.70 0.39
N THR A 101 12.36 2.66 0.91
CA THR A 101 11.41 1.58 0.66
C THR A 101 10.20 2.15 -0.06
N LEU A 102 9.87 1.61 -1.22
CA LEU A 102 8.65 1.94 -1.97
C LEU A 102 7.63 0.79 -1.81
N PRO A 103 6.51 0.99 -1.12
CA PRO A 103 5.41 0.02 -1.06
C PRO A 103 4.75 -0.12 -2.44
N VAL A 104 4.50 -1.37 -2.85
CA VAL A 104 3.86 -1.69 -4.13
C VAL A 104 2.72 -2.70 -3.94
N LYS A 105 1.56 -2.42 -4.54
CA LYS A 105 0.42 -3.34 -4.59
C LYS A 105 0.08 -3.66 -6.04
N VAL A 106 0.13 -4.93 -6.41
CA VAL A 106 -0.38 -5.40 -7.69
C VAL A 106 -1.82 -5.85 -7.50
N THR A 107 -2.76 -5.22 -8.20
CA THR A 107 -4.19 -5.54 -8.13
C THR A 107 -4.75 -5.90 -9.49
N MET A 108 -5.71 -6.82 -9.49
CA MET A 108 -6.50 -7.11 -10.67
C MET A 108 -7.95 -6.73 -10.35
N PRO A 109 -8.63 -5.94 -11.19
CA PRO A 109 -10.02 -5.62 -10.97
C PRO A 109 -10.87 -6.89 -10.98
N LEU A 110 -11.92 -6.93 -10.16
CA LEU A 110 -12.94 -7.98 -10.20
C LEU A 110 -13.88 -7.71 -11.38
N LEU A 111 -13.94 -8.63 -12.33
CA LEU A 111 -14.82 -8.58 -13.48
C LEU A 111 -15.84 -9.70 -13.38
N PHE A 112 -17.06 -9.42 -13.83
CA PHE A 112 -18.17 -10.38 -13.82
C PHE A 112 -18.56 -10.74 -15.25
N SER A 113 -19.16 -11.91 -15.44
CA SER A 113 -19.68 -12.34 -16.74
C SER A 113 -20.90 -11.53 -17.21
N LYS A 114 -21.45 -10.67 -16.34
CA LYS A 114 -22.62 -9.82 -16.59
C LYS A 114 -22.41 -8.47 -15.94
N HIS A 115 -23.00 -7.43 -16.52
CA HIS A 115 -23.03 -6.09 -15.93
C HIS A 115 -24.17 -5.91 -14.92
N GLU A 116 -25.23 -6.70 -15.05
CA GLU A 116 -26.38 -6.75 -14.16
C GLU A 116 -27.01 -8.15 -14.17
N VAL A 117 -27.79 -8.47 -13.14
CA VAL A 117 -28.58 -9.69 -13.05
C VAL A 117 -30.06 -9.32 -13.12
N LYS A 118 -30.77 -9.82 -14.12
CA LYS A 118 -32.24 -9.73 -14.21
C LYS A 118 -32.83 -11.09 -13.91
N VAL A 119 -33.67 -11.20 -12.90
CA VAL A 119 -34.25 -12.46 -12.44
C VAL A 119 -35.72 -12.28 -12.10
N ALA A 120 -36.55 -13.31 -12.33
CA ALA A 120 -37.94 -13.27 -11.92
C ALA A 120 -38.11 -13.64 -10.44
N VAL A 121 -39.17 -13.17 -9.77
CA VAL A 121 -39.50 -13.60 -8.41
C VAL A 121 -39.60 -15.14 -8.32
N GLY A 122 -38.92 -15.72 -7.33
CA GLY A 122 -38.87 -17.17 -7.10
C GLY A 122 -37.96 -17.95 -8.05
N LYS A 123 -37.34 -17.29 -9.05
CA LYS A 123 -36.39 -17.90 -9.99
C LYS A 123 -34.95 -17.59 -9.59
N GLU A 124 -34.04 -18.30 -10.23
CA GLU A 124 -32.60 -18.15 -10.05
C GLU A 124 -31.94 -17.73 -11.37
N GLU A 125 -30.90 -16.91 -11.26
CA GLU A 125 -30.05 -16.52 -12.37
C GLU A 125 -28.59 -16.50 -11.87
N ALA A 126 -27.66 -16.98 -12.68
CA ALA A 126 -26.25 -17.06 -12.30
C ALA A 126 -25.38 -16.05 -13.06
N PHE A 127 -24.27 -15.64 -12.45
CA PHE A 127 -23.15 -15.01 -13.13
C PHE A 127 -21.83 -15.59 -12.58
N GLN A 128 -20.75 -15.40 -13.34
CA GLN A 128 -19.41 -15.84 -12.94
C GLN A 128 -18.53 -14.65 -12.59
N VAL A 129 -17.66 -14.84 -11.60
CA VAL A 129 -16.50 -14.00 -11.36
C VAL A 129 -15.39 -14.43 -12.31
N LYS A 130 -14.95 -13.51 -13.19
CA LYS A 130 -13.97 -13.76 -14.26
C LYS A 130 -12.53 -13.49 -13.86
N THR A 131 -12.33 -12.57 -12.91
CA THR A 131 -11.00 -12.15 -12.43
C THR A 131 -11.06 -11.91 -10.92
N GLY A 132 -9.90 -11.83 -10.26
CA GLY A 132 -9.77 -11.77 -8.80
C GLY A 132 -9.43 -13.13 -8.21
N LEU A 133 -9.11 -13.18 -6.91
CA LEU A 133 -8.59 -14.37 -6.25
C LEU A 133 -9.62 -15.06 -5.34
N PRO A 134 -9.95 -16.35 -5.53
CA PRO A 134 -10.87 -17.07 -4.65
C PRO A 134 -10.26 -17.30 -3.24
N PRO A 135 -11.08 -17.54 -2.20
CA PRO A 135 -12.56 -17.60 -2.23
C PRO A 135 -13.19 -16.22 -2.39
N TYR A 136 -14.44 -16.18 -2.88
CA TYR A 136 -15.22 -14.96 -3.04
C TYR A 136 -16.32 -14.85 -1.98
N GLU A 137 -16.42 -13.68 -1.37
CA GLU A 137 -17.53 -13.32 -0.48
C GLU A 137 -18.54 -12.45 -1.23
N VAL A 138 -19.83 -12.71 -1.05
CA VAL A 138 -20.90 -11.91 -1.65
C VAL A 138 -21.83 -11.39 -0.56
N ARG A 139 -22.00 -10.06 -0.52
CA ARG A 139 -22.95 -9.38 0.36
C ARG A 139 -24.09 -8.84 -0.46
N VAL A 140 -25.32 -9.21 -0.09
CA VAL A 140 -26.55 -8.62 -0.65
C VAL A 140 -26.91 -7.41 0.20
N GLN A 141 -27.07 -6.24 -0.43
CA GLN A 141 -27.44 -5.01 0.26
C GLN A 141 -28.85 -5.11 0.88
N ASP A 142 -29.84 -5.52 0.09
CA ASP A 142 -31.20 -5.81 0.56
C ASP A 142 -31.55 -7.29 0.36
N LYS A 143 -31.50 -8.06 1.45
CA LYS A 143 -31.83 -9.50 1.51
C LYS A 143 -33.33 -9.79 1.37
N GLY A 144 -34.19 -8.78 1.44
CA GLY A 144 -35.62 -8.90 1.16
C GLY A 144 -35.95 -8.89 -0.34
N ILE A 145 -35.03 -8.44 -1.19
CA ILE A 145 -35.19 -8.40 -2.65
C ILE A 145 -34.55 -9.62 -3.31
N ALA A 146 -33.36 -10.03 -2.87
CA ALA A 146 -32.65 -11.19 -3.42
C ALA A 146 -31.83 -11.94 -2.35
N SER A 147 -31.51 -13.20 -2.62
CA SER A 147 -30.50 -13.97 -1.89
C SER A 147 -29.46 -14.56 -2.84
N VAL A 148 -28.31 -14.96 -2.30
CA VAL A 148 -27.21 -15.51 -3.10
C VAL A 148 -26.66 -16.79 -2.52
N THR A 149 -26.21 -17.69 -3.40
CA THR A 149 -25.34 -18.82 -3.06
C THR A 149 -24.09 -18.72 -3.91
N VAL A 150 -22.92 -18.90 -3.30
CA VAL A 150 -21.63 -18.88 -3.99
C VAL A 150 -21.10 -20.31 -4.08
N ARG A 151 -20.73 -20.74 -5.28
CA ARG A 151 -20.08 -22.02 -5.55
C ARG A 151 -18.85 -21.75 -6.40
N ASP A 152 -17.66 -21.85 -5.80
CA ASP A 152 -16.40 -21.44 -6.41
C ASP A 152 -16.48 -20.02 -6.97
N ASN A 153 -16.39 -19.85 -8.29
CA ASN A 153 -16.51 -18.56 -8.97
C ASN A 153 -17.92 -18.27 -9.54
N VAL A 154 -18.90 -19.12 -9.26
CA VAL A 154 -20.30 -18.95 -9.71
C VAL A 154 -21.13 -18.37 -8.56
N VAL A 155 -21.80 -17.25 -8.85
CA VAL A 155 -22.77 -16.63 -7.93
C VAL A 155 -24.16 -16.88 -8.49
N ILE A 156 -24.97 -17.61 -7.73
CA ILE A 156 -26.37 -17.92 -8.05
C ILE A 156 -27.25 -16.96 -7.26
N VAL A 157 -28.04 -16.15 -7.95
CA VAL A 157 -28.92 -15.14 -7.37
C VAL A 157 -30.36 -15.61 -7.46
N LYS A 158 -31.08 -15.66 -6.33
CA LYS A 158 -32.50 -15.95 -6.27
C LYS A 158 -33.31 -14.68 -6.04
N GLY A 159 -34.31 -14.43 -6.89
CA GLY A 159 -35.26 -13.32 -6.71
C GLY A 159 -36.26 -13.62 -5.60
N ILE A 160 -36.40 -12.72 -4.63
CA ILE A 160 -37.33 -12.87 -3.48
C ILE A 160 -38.56 -11.96 -3.66
N LYS A 161 -38.33 -10.68 -3.98
CA LYS A 161 -39.38 -9.67 -4.12
C LYS A 161 -38.99 -8.72 -5.24
N ALA A 162 -39.97 -8.28 -6.03
CA ALA A 162 -39.74 -7.31 -7.09
C ALA A 162 -39.08 -6.03 -6.53
N GLY A 163 -38.08 -5.52 -7.24
CA GLY A 163 -37.26 -4.40 -6.79
C GLY A 163 -35.83 -4.47 -7.32
N MET A 164 -35.01 -3.49 -6.92
CA MET A 164 -33.59 -3.42 -7.26
C MET A 164 -32.74 -3.50 -5.99
N THR A 165 -31.67 -4.29 -6.02
CA THR A 165 -30.67 -4.38 -4.96
C THR A 165 -29.27 -4.47 -5.58
N PHE A 166 -28.23 -4.38 -4.77
CA PHE A 166 -26.85 -4.55 -5.22
C PHE A 166 -26.18 -5.71 -4.49
N LEU A 167 -25.31 -6.40 -5.22
CA LEU A 167 -24.36 -7.33 -4.64
C LEU A 167 -22.99 -6.67 -4.60
N THR A 168 -22.30 -6.79 -3.46
CA THR A 168 -20.87 -6.52 -3.34
C THR A 168 -20.15 -7.85 -3.35
N VAL A 169 -19.30 -8.08 -4.34
CA VAL A 169 -18.43 -9.26 -4.42
C VAL A 169 -17.02 -8.84 -4.02
N THR A 170 -16.43 -9.57 -3.07
CA THR A 170 -15.09 -9.30 -2.55
C THR A 170 -14.22 -10.54 -2.71
N ASP A 171 -12.97 -10.35 -3.14
CA ASP A 171 -11.96 -11.42 -3.24
C ASP A 171 -11.10 -11.51 -1.97
N ARG A 172 -10.26 -12.54 -1.85
CA ARG A 172 -9.43 -12.74 -0.63
C ARG A 172 -8.43 -11.63 -0.34
N GLU A 173 -8.11 -10.77 -1.33
CA GLU A 173 -7.18 -9.64 -1.17
C GLU A 173 -7.91 -8.32 -0.83
N ASN A 174 -9.21 -8.41 -0.55
CA ASN A 174 -10.13 -7.30 -0.29
C ASN A 174 -10.37 -6.39 -1.50
N ASN A 175 -10.11 -6.86 -2.73
CA ASN A 175 -10.62 -6.17 -3.91
C ASN A 175 -12.13 -6.38 -3.95
N SER A 176 -12.90 -5.36 -4.33
CA SER A 176 -14.36 -5.45 -4.41
C SER A 176 -14.89 -4.85 -5.70
N ASN A 177 -16.00 -5.39 -6.19
CA ASN A 177 -16.80 -4.78 -7.24
C ASN A 177 -18.30 -5.06 -7.00
N HIS A 178 -19.16 -4.25 -7.61
CA HIS A 178 -20.60 -4.29 -7.41
C HIS A 178 -21.33 -4.72 -8.68
N ILE A 179 -22.46 -5.41 -8.51
CA ILE A 179 -23.37 -5.75 -9.61
C ILE A 179 -24.81 -5.49 -9.20
N ALA A 180 -25.57 -4.85 -10.09
CA ALA A 180 -26.98 -4.58 -9.88
C ALA A 180 -27.79 -5.87 -10.06
N VAL A 181 -28.81 -6.05 -9.23
CA VAL A 181 -29.80 -7.12 -9.34
C VAL A 181 -31.18 -6.50 -9.45
N ILE A 182 -31.88 -6.82 -10.53
CA ILE A 182 -33.25 -6.38 -10.79
C ILE A 182 -34.15 -7.60 -10.75
N VAL A 183 -35.05 -7.62 -9.77
CA VAL A 183 -36.06 -8.66 -9.60
C VAL A 183 -37.38 -8.16 -10.16
N ARG A 184 -37.99 -8.93 -11.05
CA ARG A 184 -39.23 -8.59 -11.77
C ARG A 184 -40.28 -9.70 -11.72
#